data_AF-J3HQQ1-F1
#
_entry.id   AF-J3HQQ1-F1
#
_cell.length_a   1.000
_cell.length_b   1.000
_cell.length_c   1.000
_cell.angle_alpha   90.00
_cell.angle_beta   90.00
_cell.angle_gamma   90.00
#
_symmetry.space_group_name_H-M   'P 1'
#
loop_
_entity.id
_entity.type
_entity.pdbx_description
1 polymer ?
#
loop_
_entity_poly.entity_id
_entity_poly.type
_entity_poly.pdbx_seq_one_letter_code
_entity_poly.pdbx_strand_id
1 'polypeptide(L)'
;MKSDLRKNPLRSIGRYWLTMADSSAFTLVRSAIGTAEELRQELAAQVNLPTRQNSAELAVVLLTATESGWGKGKAAQLVAQIVDLSGPAQAVRGKVYLIVRDAMAKLPLTLWPQEKQAARRELLEELTRQLNQFQAEMSTHPSREELREQAWRDAVSQLRKSESRQRP
;
A
#
# COMPACT_ATOMS: atom_id res chain seq x y z
N MET A 1 36.36 -50.84 -14.56
CA MET A 1 35.01 -50.47 -15.02
C MET A 1 34.78 -49.00 -14.69
N LYS A 2 34.76 -48.11 -15.69
CA LYS A 2 34.39 -46.70 -15.47
C LYS A 2 32.88 -46.67 -15.25
N SER A 3 32.45 -46.41 -14.01
CA SER A 3 31.03 -46.21 -13.71
C SER A 3 30.56 -44.97 -14.47
N ASP A 4 29.66 -45.18 -15.44
CA ASP A 4 29.04 -44.08 -16.18
C ASP A 4 28.15 -43.28 -15.20
N LEU A 5 28.67 -42.14 -14.76
CA LEU A 5 28.06 -41.27 -13.75
C LEU A 5 26.73 -40.64 -14.20
N ARG A 6 26.37 -40.80 -15.48
CA ARG A 6 25.15 -40.23 -16.08
C ARG A 6 23.88 -41.02 -15.75
N LYS A 7 24.00 -42.25 -15.23
CA LYS A 7 22.85 -43.17 -15.04
C LYS A 7 22.40 -43.34 -13.59
N ASN A 8 22.92 -42.57 -12.64
CA ASN A 8 22.56 -42.73 -11.23
C ASN A 8 21.63 -41.60 -10.75
N PRO A 9 20.29 -41.79 -10.75
CA PRO A 9 19.32 -40.76 -10.39
C PRO A 9 19.54 -40.24 -8.96
N LEU A 10 20.03 -41.09 -8.05
CA LEU A 10 20.29 -40.75 -6.65
C LEU A 10 21.40 -39.71 -6.47
N ARG A 11 22.37 -39.62 -7.39
CA ARG A 11 23.45 -38.60 -7.36
C ARG A 11 23.01 -37.24 -7.91
N SER A 12 21.98 -37.22 -8.76
CA SER A 12 21.45 -35.98 -9.36
C SER A 12 20.35 -35.32 -8.53
N ILE A 13 19.74 -36.04 -7.58
CA ILE A 13 18.66 -35.53 -6.72
C ILE A 13 19.07 -34.21 -6.06
N GLY A 14 20.24 -34.12 -5.43
CA GLY A 14 20.70 -32.88 -4.78
C GLY A 14 20.85 -31.70 -5.75
N ARG A 15 21.28 -31.94 -6.99
CA ARG A 15 21.34 -30.89 -8.02
C ARG A 15 19.95 -30.46 -8.48
N TYR A 16 19.03 -31.41 -8.66
CA TYR A 16 17.64 -31.10 -9.00
C TYR A 16 16.97 -30.26 -7.90
N TRP A 17 17.19 -30.60 -6.62
CA TRP A 17 16.70 -29.81 -5.49
C TRP A 17 17.24 -28.37 -5.51
N LEU A 18 18.54 -28.20 -5.76
CA LEU A 18 19.15 -26.88 -5.85
C LEU A 18 18.56 -26.07 -7.02
N THR A 19 18.44 -26.68 -8.20
CA THR A 19 17.80 -26.01 -9.35
C THR A 19 16.32 -25.68 -9.13
N MET A 20 15.58 -26.53 -8.41
CA MET A 20 14.18 -26.27 -8.04
C MET A 20 14.08 -25.12 -7.02
N ALA A 21 15.00 -25.08 -6.04
CA ALA A 21 15.08 -23.98 -5.07
C ALA A 21 15.38 -22.65 -5.76
N ASP A 22 16.35 -22.63 -6.68
CA ASP A 22 16.68 -21.44 -7.47
C ASP A 22 15.51 -20.98 -8.34
N SER A 23 14.81 -21.93 -8.99
CA SER A 23 13.61 -21.63 -9.77
C SER A 23 12.46 -21.07 -8.91
N SER A 24 12.31 -21.57 -7.69
CA SER A 24 11.32 -21.07 -6.72
C SER A 24 11.65 -19.63 -6.30
N ALA A 25 12.91 -19.37 -5.93
CA ALA A 25 13.38 -18.03 -5.56
C ALA A 25 13.20 -17.04 -6.73
N PHE A 26 13.56 -17.44 -7.95
CA PHE A 26 13.34 -16.63 -9.14
C PHE A 26 11.86 -16.30 -9.37
N THR A 27 10.98 -17.28 -9.16
CA THR A 27 9.53 -17.08 -9.30
C THR A 27 8.99 -16.10 -8.25
N LEU A 28 9.49 -16.14 -7.02
CA LEU A 28 9.13 -15.20 -5.96
C LEU A 28 9.57 -13.78 -6.28
N VAL A 29 10.82 -13.60 -6.72
CA VAL A 29 11.33 -12.28 -7.12
C VAL A 29 10.54 -11.74 -8.31
N ARG A 30 10.27 -12.56 -9.33
CA ARG A 30 9.44 -12.16 -10.48
C ARG A 30 8.03 -11.74 -10.05
N SER A 31 7.43 -12.45 -9.10
CA SER A 31 6.13 -12.10 -8.53
C SER A 31 6.18 -10.73 -7.83
N ALA A 32 7.19 -10.50 -7.00
CA ALA A 32 7.39 -9.21 -6.31
C ALA A 32 7.59 -8.05 -7.30
N ILE A 33 8.35 -8.26 -8.39
CA ILE A 33 8.48 -7.27 -9.46
C ILE A 33 7.14 -6.99 -10.13
N GLY A 34 6.33 -8.03 -10.40
CA GLY A 34 4.97 -7.87 -10.91
C GLY A 34 4.09 -7.03 -9.99
N THR A 35 4.10 -7.32 -8.69
CA THR A 35 3.37 -6.52 -7.69
C THR A 35 3.87 -5.07 -7.62
N ALA A 36 5.18 -4.83 -7.74
CA ALA A 36 5.75 -3.49 -7.76
C ALA A 36 5.35 -2.69 -9.02
N GLU A 37 5.29 -3.34 -10.18
CA GLU A 37 4.82 -2.74 -11.42
C GLU A 37 3.33 -2.38 -11.33
N GLU A 38 2.48 -3.29 -10.83
CA GLU A 38 1.07 -3.01 -10.55
C GLU A 38 0.91 -1.83 -9.58
N LEU A 39 1.66 -1.81 -8.48
CA LEU A 39 1.65 -0.71 -7.51
C LEU A 39 1.99 0.64 -8.16
N ARG A 40 3.01 0.67 -9.02
CA ARG A 40 3.37 1.88 -9.78
C ARG A 40 2.23 2.36 -10.69
N GLN A 41 1.62 1.43 -11.41
CA GLN A 41 0.53 1.73 -12.33
C GLN A 41 -0.72 2.21 -11.58
N GLU A 42 -1.07 1.57 -10.46
CA GLU A 42 -2.21 1.97 -9.62
C GLU A 42 -1.99 3.36 -9.00
N LEU A 43 -0.78 3.66 -8.52
CA LEU A 43 -0.45 4.99 -7.99
C LEU A 43 -0.51 6.08 -9.08
N ALA A 44 0.00 5.79 -10.27
CA ALA A 44 -0.10 6.73 -11.40
C ALA A 44 -1.56 6.92 -11.85
N ALA A 45 -2.35 5.84 -11.94
CA ALA A 45 -3.71 5.89 -12.46
C ALA A 45 -4.73 6.48 -11.48
N GLN A 46 -4.64 6.14 -10.20
CA GLN A 46 -5.68 6.51 -9.22
C GLN A 46 -5.39 7.80 -8.45
N VAL A 47 -4.11 8.13 -8.26
CA VAL A 47 -3.68 9.27 -7.45
C VAL A 47 -2.72 10.21 -8.17
N ASN A 48 -2.33 9.91 -9.42
CA ASN A 48 -1.42 10.71 -10.23
C ASN A 48 -0.10 11.03 -9.51
N LEU A 49 0.41 10.08 -8.72
CA LEU A 49 1.67 10.21 -8.00
C LEU A 49 2.71 9.24 -8.58
N PRO A 50 3.87 9.73 -9.04
CA PRO A 50 4.96 8.86 -9.44
C PRO A 50 5.62 8.23 -8.20
N THR A 51 6.09 7.00 -8.33
CA THR A 51 6.95 6.39 -7.32
C THR A 51 8.37 6.92 -7.42
N ARG A 52 9.10 6.88 -6.30
CA ARG A 52 10.51 7.31 -6.24
C ARG A 52 11.44 6.35 -6.99
N GLN A 53 11.10 5.06 -7.01
CA GLN A 53 11.89 3.97 -7.59
C GLN A 53 11.26 3.41 -8.85
N ASN A 54 12.06 2.84 -9.76
CA ASN A 54 11.57 1.94 -10.82
C ASN A 54 10.97 0.63 -10.25
N SER A 55 10.35 -0.22 -11.07
CA SER A 55 9.69 -1.44 -10.57
C SER A 55 10.62 -2.45 -9.93
N ALA A 56 11.85 -2.60 -10.42
CA ALA A 56 12.84 -3.50 -9.81
C ALA A 56 13.29 -3.01 -8.43
N GLU A 57 13.65 -1.73 -8.32
CA GLU A 57 14.02 -1.08 -7.06
C GLU A 57 12.86 -1.06 -6.06
N LEU A 58 11.63 -0.83 -6.53
CA LEU A 58 10.43 -0.90 -5.68
C LEU A 58 10.20 -2.32 -5.17
N ALA A 59 10.41 -3.34 -6.01
CA ALA A 59 10.36 -4.73 -5.56
C ALA A 59 11.40 -4.99 -4.45
N VAL A 60 12.61 -4.42 -4.54
CA VAL A 60 13.61 -4.50 -3.47
C VAL A 60 13.07 -3.87 -2.18
N VAL A 61 12.45 -2.69 -2.23
CA VAL A 61 11.84 -2.05 -1.05
C VAL A 61 10.79 -2.96 -0.41
N LEU A 62 9.89 -3.54 -1.21
CA LEU A 62 8.86 -4.46 -0.73
C LEU A 62 9.48 -5.71 -0.10
N LEU A 63 10.45 -6.33 -0.78
CA LEU A 63 11.15 -7.51 -0.28
C LEU A 63 11.93 -7.21 1.00
N THR A 64 12.64 -6.09 1.08
CA THR A 64 13.35 -5.65 2.29
C THR A 64 12.37 -5.44 3.44
N ALA A 65 11.19 -4.89 3.21
CA ALA A 65 10.17 -4.75 4.24
C ALA A 65 9.67 -6.12 4.75
N THR A 66 9.44 -7.09 3.83
CA THR A 66 9.06 -8.45 4.21
C THR A 66 10.16 -9.19 4.97
N GLU A 67 11.40 -9.08 4.50
CA GLU A 67 12.57 -9.73 5.10
C GLU A 67 12.88 -9.12 6.46
N SER A 68 12.79 -7.80 6.60
CA SER A 68 13.02 -7.12 7.88
C SER A 68 11.88 -7.34 8.89
N GLY A 69 10.76 -7.95 8.47
CA GLY A 69 9.60 -8.15 9.33
C GLY A 69 9.03 -6.81 9.80
N TRP A 70 8.86 -5.87 8.88
CA TRP A 70 8.24 -4.58 9.22
C TRP A 70 6.83 -4.82 9.76
N GLY A 71 6.61 -4.39 11.00
CA GLY A 71 5.34 -4.48 11.70
C GLY A 71 4.86 -3.10 12.14
N LYS A 72 4.36 -3.01 13.37
CA LYS A 72 3.79 -1.78 13.93
C LYS A 72 4.75 -0.58 13.82
N GLY A 73 4.22 0.55 13.34
CA GLY A 73 4.97 1.81 13.22
C GLY A 73 5.85 1.96 11.97
N LYS A 74 5.95 0.95 11.11
CA LYS A 74 6.73 1.02 9.85
C LYS A 74 5.93 1.40 8.62
N ALA A 75 4.60 1.48 8.72
CA ALA A 75 3.71 1.85 7.61
C ALA A 75 4.06 3.20 6.98
N ALA A 76 4.18 4.27 7.78
CA ALA A 76 4.52 5.60 7.28
C ALA A 76 5.91 5.63 6.63
N GLN A 77 6.87 4.90 7.20
CA GLN A 77 8.21 4.76 6.64
C GLN A 77 8.16 4.06 5.27
N LEU A 78 7.38 2.97 5.14
CA LEU A 78 7.20 2.27 3.88
C LEU A 78 6.61 3.17 2.81
N VAL A 79 5.51 3.87 3.13
CA VAL A 79 4.87 4.77 2.17
C VAL A 79 5.81 5.91 1.77
N ALA A 80 6.54 6.50 2.72
CA ALA A 80 7.52 7.56 2.45
C ALA A 80 8.70 7.08 1.58
N GLN A 81 9.07 5.80 1.65
CA GLN A 81 10.06 5.23 0.75
C GLN A 81 9.52 5.05 -0.66
N ILE A 82 8.22 4.84 -0.86
CA ILE A 82 7.62 4.55 -2.17
C ILE A 82 7.22 5.85 -2.90
N VAL A 83 6.60 6.80 -2.20
CA VAL A 83 6.09 8.06 -2.77
C VAL A 83 6.43 9.26 -1.91
N ASP A 84 6.37 10.46 -2.49
CA ASP A 84 6.40 11.71 -1.72
C ASP A 84 4.98 12.15 -1.34
N LEU A 85 4.75 12.35 -0.04
CA LEU A 85 3.48 12.79 0.52
C LEU A 85 3.47 14.27 0.95
N SER A 86 4.55 15.02 0.69
CA SER A 86 4.65 16.43 1.08
C SER A 86 3.55 17.33 0.47
N GLY A 87 3.22 17.15 -0.81
CA GLY A 87 2.22 17.93 -1.55
C GLY A 87 0.76 17.43 -1.60
N PRO A 88 0.45 16.12 -1.66
CA PRO A 88 -0.93 15.65 -1.91
C PRO A 88 -1.90 15.95 -0.77
N ALA A 89 -3.17 16.19 -1.13
CA ALA A 89 -4.29 16.36 -0.20
C ALA A 89 -4.55 15.11 0.66
N GLN A 90 -5.18 15.27 1.83
CA GLN A 90 -5.48 14.16 2.77
C GLN A 90 -6.21 12.99 2.11
N ALA A 91 -7.18 13.26 1.23
CA ALA A 91 -7.89 12.24 0.46
C ALA A 91 -6.97 11.37 -0.40
N VAL A 92 -5.98 12.00 -1.03
CA VAL A 92 -4.98 11.33 -1.86
C VAL A 92 -4.04 10.52 -0.98
N ARG A 93 -3.61 11.07 0.17
CA ARG A 93 -2.78 10.34 1.14
C ARG A 93 -3.48 9.08 1.62
N GLY A 94 -4.76 9.15 2.00
CA GLY A 94 -5.55 7.97 2.38
C GLY A 94 -5.59 6.91 1.28
N LYS A 95 -5.83 7.30 0.02
CA LYS A 95 -5.79 6.39 -1.13
C LYS A 95 -4.42 5.75 -1.35
N VAL A 96 -3.32 6.48 -1.16
CA VAL A 96 -1.97 5.91 -1.23
C VAL A 96 -1.80 4.80 -0.19
N TYR A 97 -2.24 5.02 1.05
CA TYR A 97 -2.18 3.99 2.09
C TYR A 97 -2.98 2.73 1.72
N LEU A 98 -4.14 2.88 1.07
CA LEU A 98 -4.92 1.74 0.57
C LEU A 98 -4.14 0.94 -0.48
N ILE A 99 -3.64 1.63 -1.51
CA ILE A 99 -2.95 1.01 -2.63
C ILE A 99 -1.69 0.27 -2.15
N VAL A 100 -0.91 0.90 -1.26
CA VAL A 100 0.28 0.26 -0.67
C VAL A 100 -0.10 -0.94 0.21
N ARG A 101 -1.19 -0.85 0.98
CA ARG A 101 -1.71 -1.97 1.78
C ARG A 101 -2.07 -3.16 0.89
N ASP A 102 -2.75 -2.92 -0.22
CA ASP A 102 -3.19 -3.98 -1.11
C ASP A 102 -2.01 -4.63 -1.83
N ALA A 103 -1.02 -3.84 -2.27
CA ALA A 103 0.24 -4.37 -2.79
C ALA A 103 0.97 -5.27 -1.76
N MET A 104 1.12 -4.82 -0.51
CA MET A 104 1.73 -5.62 0.56
C MET A 104 0.93 -6.89 0.88
N ALA A 105 -0.39 -6.85 0.78
CA ALA A 105 -1.25 -8.00 1.00
C ALA A 105 -1.16 -9.05 -0.13
N LYS A 106 -0.95 -8.61 -1.38
CA LYS A 106 -0.79 -9.46 -2.58
C LYS A 106 0.52 -10.27 -2.59
N LEU A 107 1.56 -9.81 -1.87
CA LEU A 107 2.85 -10.51 -1.83
C LEU A 107 2.69 -11.97 -1.33
N PRO A 108 3.40 -12.94 -1.95
CA PRO A 108 3.35 -14.34 -1.53
C PRO A 108 3.65 -14.52 -0.04
N LEU A 109 2.83 -15.33 0.64
CA LEU A 109 3.01 -15.61 2.07
C LEU A 109 4.35 -16.29 2.38
N THR A 110 4.95 -16.98 1.41
CA THR A 110 6.28 -17.59 1.54
C THR A 110 7.41 -16.58 1.72
N LEU A 111 7.21 -15.31 1.35
CA LEU A 111 8.14 -14.21 1.65
C LEU A 111 8.10 -13.78 3.12
N TRP A 112 7.11 -14.26 3.87
CA TRP A 112 6.92 -13.97 5.28
C TRP A 112 7.19 -15.25 6.09
N PRO A 113 8.40 -15.42 6.62
CA PRO A 113 8.70 -16.49 7.56
C PRO A 113 7.67 -16.57 8.68
N GLN A 114 7.44 -17.76 9.22
CA GLN A 114 6.37 -18.02 10.19
C GLN A 114 6.46 -17.08 11.40
N GLU A 115 7.67 -16.79 11.87
CA GLU A 115 7.97 -15.88 12.97
C GLU A 115 7.67 -14.41 12.65
N LYS A 116 7.54 -14.03 11.36
CA LYS A 116 7.23 -12.68 10.89
C LYS A 116 5.77 -12.50 10.46
N GLN A 117 4.95 -13.55 10.55
CA GLN A 117 3.52 -13.47 10.22
C GLN A 117 2.76 -12.51 11.14
N ALA A 118 3.17 -12.40 12.41
CA ALA A 118 2.62 -11.40 13.32
C ALA A 118 2.91 -9.96 12.84
N ALA A 119 4.16 -9.68 12.48
CA ALA A 119 4.56 -8.38 11.95
C ALA A 119 3.82 -8.03 10.65
N ARG A 120 3.61 -9.01 9.75
CA ARG A 120 2.77 -8.81 8.55
C ARG A 120 1.39 -8.26 8.89
N ARG A 121 0.70 -8.90 9.86
CA ARG A 121 -0.64 -8.49 10.27
C ARG A 121 -0.62 -7.08 10.84
N GLU A 122 0.32 -6.81 11.74
CA GLU A 122 0.47 -5.48 12.35
C GLU A 122 0.74 -4.39 11.31
N LEU A 123 1.54 -4.67 10.28
CA LEU A 123 1.79 -3.73 9.19
C LEU A 123 0.52 -3.44 8.40
N LEU A 124 -0.24 -4.47 8.02
CA LEU A 124 -1.50 -4.31 7.27
C LEU A 124 -2.57 -3.59 8.10
N GLU A 125 -2.66 -3.88 9.39
CA GLU A 125 -3.52 -3.17 10.34
C GLU A 125 -3.11 -1.71 10.49
N GLU A 126 -1.80 -1.43 10.59
CA GLU A 126 -1.29 -0.07 10.69
C GLU A 126 -1.56 0.74 9.41
N LEU A 127 -1.34 0.16 8.22
CA LEU A 127 -1.68 0.82 6.95
C LEU A 127 -3.19 1.14 6.86
N THR A 128 -4.02 0.20 7.34
CA THR A 128 -5.48 0.40 7.44
C THR A 128 -5.84 1.50 8.43
N ARG A 129 -5.14 1.58 9.57
CA ARG A 129 -5.32 2.63 10.58
C ARG A 129 -4.98 4.01 10.01
N GLN A 130 -3.86 4.14 9.29
CA GLN A 130 -3.48 5.40 8.64
C GLN A 130 -4.53 5.83 7.61
N LEU A 131 -5.03 4.90 6.79
CA LEU A 131 -6.13 5.17 5.87
C LEU A 131 -7.38 5.70 6.61
N ASN A 132 -7.82 5.03 7.68
CA ASN A 132 -8.99 5.45 8.44
C ASN A 132 -8.80 6.83 9.07
N GLN A 133 -7.58 7.15 9.53
CA GLN A 133 -7.27 8.47 10.06
C GLN A 133 -7.46 9.56 9.01
N PHE A 134 -6.90 9.39 7.81
CA PHE A 134 -7.08 10.37 6.73
C PHE A 134 -8.53 10.48 6.26
N GLN A 135 -9.32 9.39 6.30
CA GLN A 135 -10.75 9.43 5.98
C GLN A 135 -11.57 10.15 7.07
N ALA A 136 -11.25 9.94 8.34
CA ALA A 136 -11.90 10.63 9.45
C ALA A 136 -11.64 12.14 9.39
N GLU A 137 -10.39 12.55 9.12
CA GLU A 137 -10.01 13.97 8.95
C GLU A 137 -10.79 14.65 7.80
N MET A 138 -11.09 13.92 6.73
CA MET A 138 -11.95 14.45 5.65
C MET A 138 -13.39 14.69 6.11
N SER A 139 -13.95 13.79 6.92
CA SER A 139 -15.34 13.90 7.40
C SER A 139 -15.53 15.02 8.43
N THR A 140 -14.46 15.45 9.10
CA THR A 140 -14.51 16.54 10.09
C THR A 140 -14.47 17.93 9.47
N HIS A 141 -14.13 18.06 8.19
CA HIS A 141 -14.11 19.34 7.51
C HIS A 141 -15.34 19.46 6.60
N PRO A 142 -16.22 20.47 6.83
CA PRO A 142 -17.40 20.63 5.99
C PRO A 142 -16.95 20.85 4.54
N SER A 143 -17.59 20.14 3.63
CA SER A 143 -17.31 20.26 2.22
C SER A 143 -17.60 21.69 1.74
N ARG A 144 -17.03 22.08 0.60
CA ARG A 144 -17.29 23.41 0.01
C ARG A 144 -18.77 23.61 -0.32
N GLU A 145 -19.48 22.51 -0.59
CA GLU A 145 -20.93 22.51 -0.83
C GLU A 145 -21.71 22.68 0.47
N GLU A 146 -21.32 21.97 1.54
CA GLU A 146 -21.90 22.13 2.87
C GLU A 146 -21.68 23.56 3.41
N LEU A 147 -20.51 24.16 3.19
CA LEU A 147 -20.24 25.55 3.55
C LEU A 147 -21.12 26.54 2.76
N ARG A 148 -21.39 26.28 1.48
CA ARG A 148 -22.31 27.10 0.66
C ARG A 148 -23.74 26.95 1.13
N GLU A 149 -24.16 25.74 1.46
CA GLU A 149 -25.49 25.46 1.98
C GLU A 149 -25.69 26.09 3.36
N GLN A 150 -24.66 26.05 4.22
CA GLN A 150 -24.65 26.74 5.51
C GLN A 150 -24.81 28.25 5.34
N ALA A 151 -24.02 28.87 4.44
CA ALA A 151 -24.10 30.29 4.15
C ALA A 151 -25.47 30.69 3.56
N TRP A 152 -26.07 29.83 2.72
CA TRP A 152 -27.41 30.03 2.20
C TRP A 152 -28.47 29.94 3.31
N ARG A 153 -28.39 28.92 4.18
CA ARG A 153 -29.28 28.78 5.34
C ARG A 153 -29.21 30.00 6.26
N ASP A 154 -28.01 30.50 6.51
CA ASP A 154 -27.79 31.68 7.34
C ASP A 154 -28.39 32.93 6.70
N ALA A 155 -28.17 33.16 5.40
CA ALA A 155 -28.75 34.28 4.65
C ALA A 155 -30.28 34.26 4.65
N VAL A 156 -30.88 33.09 4.40
CA VAL A 156 -32.35 32.92 4.43
C VAL A 156 -32.91 33.15 5.84
N SER A 157 -32.20 32.68 6.88
CA SER A 157 -32.62 32.90 8.27
C SER A 157 -32.60 34.37 8.68
N GLN A 158 -31.62 35.14 8.17
CA GLN A 158 -31.52 36.58 8.43
C GLN A 158 -32.63 37.36 7.72
N LEU A 159 -32.94 37.02 6.47
CA LEU A 159 -34.05 37.57 5.70
C LEU A 159 -35.41 37.36 6.39
N ARG A 160 -35.67 36.14 6.89
CA ARG A 160 -36.90 35.85 7.65
C ARG A 160 -37.01 36.66 8.95
N LYS A 161 -35.89 36.83 9.67
CA LYS A 161 -35.86 37.64 10.90
C LYS A 161 -36.11 39.13 10.64
N SER A 162 -35.65 39.67 9.51
CA SER A 162 -35.95 41.05 9.11
C SER A 162 -37.41 41.23 8.70
N GLU A 163 -38.00 40.29 7.97
CA GLU A 163 -39.42 40.35 7.58
C GLU A 163 -40.36 40.23 8.78
N SER A 164 -40.05 39.37 9.75
CA SER A 164 -40.84 39.25 10.98
C SER A 164 -40.76 40.48 11.88
N ARG A 165 -39.72 41.31 11.76
CA ARG A 165 -39.57 42.58 12.49
C ARG A 165 -40.31 43.75 11.82
N GLN A 166 -40.65 43.63 10.53
CA GLN A 166 -41.30 44.68 9.75
C GLN A 166 -42.83 44.49 9.61
N ARG A 167 -43.39 43.37 10.06
CA ARG A 167 -44.84 43.18 10.15
C ARG A 167 -45.34 43.66 11.53
N PRO A 168 -46.16 44.72 11.61
CA PRO A 168 -46.78 45.18 12.85
C PRO A 168 -47.82 44.19 13.39
#